data_AF-A0A7S0AYV2-F1
#
_entry.id   AF-A0A7S0AYV2-F1
#
_cell.length_a   1.000
_cell.length_b   1.000
_cell.length_c   1.000
_cell.angle_alpha   90.00
_cell.angle_beta   90.00
_cell.angle_gamma   90.00
#
_symmetry.space_group_name_H-M   'P 1'
#
loop_
_entity.id
_entity.type
_entity.pdbx_description
1 polymer ?
#
loop_
_entity_poly.entity_id
_entity_poly.type
_entity_poly.pdbx_seq_one_letter_code
_entity_poly.pdbx_strand_id
1 'polypeptide(L)'
;MGPRSGYVVSISDDGRTIGMGDPGRAGNGKASGHAHVYRYHGSMWHHSHTDKWKIVEGDVLGMAAGDAFGHTVALSRNSRRFAVGAPYNRNQGFEHGRVRIFDIEDV
;
A
#
# COMPACT_ATOMS: atom_id res chain seq x y z
N MET A 1 15.78 -18.55 2.28
CA MET A 1 14.78 -17.86 3.13
C MET A 1 14.30 -16.63 2.38
N GLY A 2 13.07 -16.63 1.82
CA GLY A 2 12.46 -15.41 1.28
C GLY A 2 11.84 -14.59 2.41
N PRO A 3 11.69 -13.26 2.30
CA PRO A 3 10.95 -12.50 3.30
C PRO A 3 9.55 -13.12 3.43
N ARG A 4 9.11 -13.38 4.68
CA ARG A 4 7.75 -13.78 4.99
C ARG A 4 6.82 -12.66 4.48
N SER A 5 6.14 -12.88 3.36
CA SER A 5 5.12 -11.96 2.83
C SER A 5 3.89 -12.00 3.73
N GLY A 6 3.93 -11.26 4.84
CA GLY A 6 2.71 -10.80 5.49
C GLY A 6 2.24 -9.55 4.78
N TYR A 7 0.96 -9.49 4.42
CA TYR A 7 0.34 -8.23 4.01
C TYR A 7 0.23 -7.32 5.22
N VAL A 8 0.50 -6.03 5.01
CA VAL A 8 0.32 -4.98 6.02
C VAL A 8 -0.92 -4.18 5.62
N VAL A 9 -1.80 -3.87 6.57
CA VAL A 9 -3.07 -3.20 6.29
C VAL A 9 -3.31 -1.99 7.19
N SER A 10 -3.96 -0.98 6.64
CA SER A 10 -4.50 0.19 7.34
C SER A 10 -5.90 0.47 6.80
N ILE A 11 -6.80 0.97 7.65
CA ILE A 11 -8.17 1.34 7.26
C ILE A 11 -8.46 2.78 7.66
N SER A 12 -9.31 3.47 6.91
CA SER A 12 -9.82 4.79 7.26
C SER A 12 -10.84 4.76 8.40
N ASP A 13 -11.10 5.92 9.00
CA ASP A 13 -12.03 6.10 10.14
C ASP A 13 -13.46 5.66 9.79
N ASP A 14 -13.88 5.92 8.55
CA ASP A 14 -15.20 5.54 8.03
C ASP A 14 -15.28 4.09 7.53
N GLY A 15 -14.16 3.35 7.58
CA GLY A 15 -14.08 1.97 7.13
C GLY A 15 -14.16 1.78 5.61
N ARG A 16 -14.18 2.85 4.80
CA ARG A 16 -14.42 2.77 3.35
C ARG A 16 -13.15 2.74 2.51
N THR A 17 -11.98 2.98 3.11
CA THR A 17 -10.71 2.97 2.40
C THR A 17 -9.72 2.06 3.11
N ILE A 18 -9.09 1.16 2.37
CA ILE A 18 -8.10 0.21 2.88
C ILE A 18 -6.79 0.44 2.11
N GLY A 19 -5.72 0.69 2.85
CA GLY A 19 -4.37 0.71 2.33
C GLY A 19 -3.70 -0.62 2.63
N MET A 20 -3.04 -1.21 1.65
CA MET A 20 -2.37 -2.49 1.76
C MET A 20 -0.93 -2.39 1.27
N GLY A 21 0.00 -3.03 1.97
CA GLY A 21 1.39 -3.19 1.58
C GLY A 21 1.79 -4.65 1.42
N ASP A 22 2.59 -4.96 0.41
CA ASP A 22 3.15 -6.29 0.13
C ASP A 22 4.67 -6.17 -0.10
N PRO A 23 5.47 -6.15 0.98
CA PRO A 23 6.91 -5.89 0.90
C PRO A 23 7.71 -7.00 0.19
N GLY A 24 7.16 -8.21 0.09
CA GLY A 24 7.82 -9.34 -0.57
C GLY A 24 7.59 -9.41 -2.07
N ARG A 25 6.58 -8.70 -2.59
CA ARG A 25 6.18 -8.77 -3.99
C ARG A 25 7.24 -8.21 -4.92
N ALA A 26 7.47 -8.92 -6.01
CA ALA A 26 8.37 -8.46 -7.06
C ALA A 26 7.61 -7.51 -8.00
N GLY A 27 8.16 -6.32 -8.23
CA GLY A 27 7.75 -5.37 -9.28
C GLY A 27 8.97 -4.93 -10.09
N ASN A 28 9.85 -4.14 -9.47
CA ASN A 28 11.09 -3.62 -10.07
C ASN A 28 12.34 -4.36 -9.56
N GLY A 29 12.20 -5.65 -9.28
CA GLY A 29 13.25 -6.49 -8.69
C GLY A 29 12.73 -7.37 -7.56
N LYS A 30 13.52 -8.37 -7.16
CA LYS A 30 13.15 -9.31 -6.08
C LYS A 30 12.91 -8.54 -4.77
N ALA A 31 11.77 -8.78 -4.12
CA ALA A 31 11.38 -8.09 -2.88
C ALA A 31 11.49 -6.55 -2.98
N SER A 32 11.16 -5.99 -4.13
CA SER A 32 11.03 -4.52 -4.29
C SER A 32 9.84 -4.00 -3.51
N GLY A 33 8.78 -4.80 -3.39
CA GLY A 33 7.61 -4.51 -2.58
C GLY A 33 6.59 -3.61 -3.30
N HIS A 34 5.32 -3.74 -2.94
CA HIS A 34 4.16 -3.11 -3.58
C HIS A 34 3.25 -2.48 -2.52
N ALA A 35 2.43 -1.52 -2.92
CA ALA A 35 1.31 -1.05 -2.12
C ALA A 35 0.10 -0.67 -2.98
N HIS A 36 -1.10 -0.82 -2.40
CA HIS A 36 -2.38 -0.61 -3.06
C HIS A 36 -3.35 0.12 -2.13
N VAL A 37 -4.25 0.91 -2.70
CA VAL A 37 -5.39 1.50 -1.98
C VAL A 37 -6.70 1.02 -2.61
N TYR A 38 -7.57 0.46 -1.79
CA TYR A 38 -8.91 0.04 -2.13
C TYR A 38 -9.94 0.99 -1.52
N ARG A 39 -11.03 1.23 -2.23
CA ARG A 39 -12.17 2.03 -1.77
C ARG A 39 -13.48 1.31 -1.99
N TYR A 40 -14.34 1.38 -0.98
CA TYR A 40 -15.67 0.83 -1.00
C TYR A 40 -16.66 1.82 -1.62
N HIS A 41 -17.29 1.42 -2.73
CA HIS A 41 -18.33 2.19 -3.43
C HIS A 41 -19.75 1.61 -3.24
N GLY A 42 -19.93 0.71 -2.26
CA GLY A 42 -21.24 0.13 -1.96
C GLY A 42 -22.07 0.97 -1.01
N SER A 43 -23.37 0.69 -0.96
CA SER A 43 -24.16 0.98 0.24
C SER A 43 -23.78 -0.05 1.30
N MET A 44 -23.47 0.41 2.53
CA MET A 44 -23.20 -0.45 3.69
C MET A 44 -24.35 -1.42 4.03
N TRP A 45 -25.51 -1.27 3.38
CA TRP A 45 -26.72 -2.08 3.56
C TRP A 45 -26.93 -3.17 2.50
N HIS A 46 -26.06 -3.30 1.49
CA HIS A 46 -26.23 -4.31 0.41
C HIS A 46 -25.25 -5.48 0.55
N HIS A 47 -25.81 -6.69 0.75
CA HIS A 47 -25.14 -7.98 0.95
C HIS A 47 -24.36 -8.55 -0.27
N SER A 48 -24.18 -7.80 -1.35
CA SER A 48 -23.39 -8.24 -2.50
C SER A 48 -21.94 -7.75 -2.34
N HIS A 49 -21.04 -8.67 -1.99
CA HIS A 49 -19.70 -8.39 -1.48
C HIS A 49 -18.61 -8.31 -2.57
N THR A 50 -18.92 -8.67 -3.82
CA THR A 50 -17.86 -9.01 -4.78
C THR A 50 -17.37 -7.83 -5.63
N ASP A 51 -18.18 -6.79 -5.85
CA ASP A 51 -17.86 -5.69 -6.79
C ASP A 51 -17.85 -4.28 -6.14
N LYS A 52 -17.72 -4.20 -4.82
CA LYS A 52 -17.78 -2.92 -4.11
C LYS A 52 -16.43 -2.28 -3.83
N TRP A 53 -15.38 -3.08 -3.71
CA TRP A 53 -14.02 -2.58 -3.48
C TRP A 53 -13.31 -2.38 -4.81
N LYS A 54 -12.97 -1.13 -5.12
CA LYS A 54 -12.21 -0.77 -6.31
C LYS A 54 -10.83 -0.29 -5.90
N ILE A 55 -9.81 -0.66 -6.67
CA ILE A 55 -8.50 -0.03 -6.55
C ILE A 55 -8.65 1.41 -7.03
N VAL A 56 -8.29 2.36 -6.16
CA VAL A 56 -8.32 3.79 -6.48
C VAL A 56 -6.93 4.33 -6.74
N GLU A 57 -5.92 3.70 -6.16
CA GLU A 57 -4.51 3.94 -6.45
C GLU A 57 -3.82 2.58 -6.60
N GLY A 58 -3.35 2.31 -7.82
CA GLY A 58 -2.95 0.97 -8.27
C GLY A 58 -1.45 0.81 -8.44
N ASP A 59 -0.92 -0.25 -7.82
CA ASP A 59 0.45 -0.74 -7.95
C ASP A 59 1.52 0.35 -7.75
N VAL A 60 1.51 0.93 -6.56
CA VAL A 60 2.65 1.74 -6.15
C VAL A 60 3.84 0.80 -5.96
N LEU A 61 4.70 0.72 -6.96
CA LEU A 61 5.85 -0.16 -6.96
C LEU A 61 6.99 0.43 -6.13
N GLY A 62 7.69 -0.44 -5.40
CA GLY A 62 9.03 -0.18 -4.92
C GLY A 62 9.99 0.06 -6.10
N MET A 63 11.06 0.82 -5.87
CA MET A 63 11.89 1.31 -6.98
C MET A 63 13.04 0.36 -7.32
N ALA A 64 13.54 -0.39 -6.34
CA ALA A 64 14.66 -1.29 -6.53
C ALA A 64 14.49 -2.62 -5.78
N ALA A 65 15.26 -3.63 -6.19
CA ALA A 65 15.31 -4.92 -5.52
C ALA A 65 15.71 -4.75 -4.05
N GLY A 66 14.97 -5.44 -3.16
CA GLY A 66 15.24 -5.44 -1.74
C GLY A 66 14.73 -4.23 -0.97
N ASP A 67 14.11 -3.22 -1.61
CA ASP A 67 13.56 -2.02 -0.94
C ASP A 67 12.52 -2.36 0.15
N ALA A 68 11.80 -3.47 -0.02
CA ALA A 68 10.64 -3.86 0.78
C ALA A 68 9.60 -2.74 0.91
N PHE A 69 9.27 -2.06 -0.19
CA PHE A 69 8.20 -1.06 -0.21
C PHE A 69 6.85 -1.69 0.17
N GLY A 70 6.06 -1.02 1.01
CA GLY A 70 4.85 -1.63 1.58
C GLY A 70 5.09 -2.35 2.90
N HIS A 71 6.30 -2.29 3.47
CA HIS A 71 6.60 -2.87 4.79
C HIS A 71 5.84 -2.19 5.93
N THR A 72 5.49 -0.91 5.75
CA THR A 72 4.59 -0.18 6.65
C THR A 72 3.65 0.67 5.82
N VAL A 73 2.42 0.79 6.27
CA VAL A 73 1.39 1.59 5.61
C VAL A 73 0.57 2.37 6.64
N ALA A 74 0.13 3.58 6.28
CA ALA A 74 -0.78 4.37 7.09
C ALA A 74 -1.72 5.18 6.20
N LEU A 75 -3.02 5.11 6.49
CA LEU A 75 -4.02 5.99 5.91
C LEU A 75 -4.31 7.17 6.84
N SER A 76 -4.49 8.36 6.26
CA SER A 76 -5.05 9.47 7.02
C SER A 76 -6.51 9.19 7.37
N ARG A 77 -6.96 9.76 8.50
CA ARG A 77 -8.32 9.61 9.01
C ARG A 77 -9.41 9.90 7.96
N ASN A 78 -9.16 10.89 7.11
CA ASN A 78 -10.06 11.34 6.04
C ASN A 78 -9.83 10.67 4.68
N SER A 79 -9.01 9.62 4.61
CA SER A 79 -8.70 8.86 3.38
C SER A 79 -8.04 9.65 2.25
N ARG A 80 -7.55 10.87 2.50
CA ARG A 80 -6.91 11.71 1.46
C ARG A 80 -5.42 11.47 1.29
N ARG A 81 -4.76 10.85 2.28
CA ARG A 81 -3.32 10.57 2.24
C ARG A 81 -3.02 9.13 2.61
N PHE A 82 -2.06 8.56 1.89
CA PHE A 82 -1.52 7.23 2.14
C PHE A 82 0.00 7.30 2.22
N ALA A 83 0.56 6.88 3.35
CA ALA A 83 2.00 6.82 3.56
C ALA A 83 2.47 5.36 3.49
N VAL A 84 3.58 5.13 2.78
CA VAL A 84 4.15 3.79 2.58
C VAL A 84 5.66 3.81 2.82
N GLY A 85 6.13 2.91 3.66
CA GLY A 85 7.56 2.75 3.97
C GLY A 85 8.26 1.69 3.12
N ALA A 86 9.52 1.96 2.77
CA ALA A 86 10.51 1.04 2.22
C ALA A 86 11.78 1.10 3.10
N PRO A 87 11.86 0.34 4.19
CA PRO A 87 12.92 0.47 5.19
C PRO A 87 14.31 0.15 4.65
N TYR A 88 14.40 -0.63 3.56
CA TYR A 88 15.67 -1.06 2.99
C TYR A 88 16.01 -0.32 1.69
N ASN A 89 15.35 0.81 1.40
CA ASN A 89 15.67 1.58 0.19
C ASN A 89 17.12 2.10 0.22
N ARG A 90 17.85 1.88 -0.89
CA ARG A 90 19.31 2.13 -0.98
C ARG A 90 19.71 3.20 -1.99
N ASN A 91 18.79 4.03 -2.48
CA ASN A 91 19.06 4.97 -3.59
C ASN A 91 20.14 6.04 -3.28
N GLN A 92 20.74 6.06 -2.07
CA GLN A 92 21.86 6.93 -1.70
C GLN A 92 23.02 6.21 -0.97
N GLY A 93 23.19 4.89 -1.15
CA GLY A 93 24.42 4.16 -0.78
C GLY A 93 24.33 3.26 0.45
N PHE A 94 23.56 3.59 1.48
CA PHE A 94 23.21 2.69 2.59
C PHE A 94 21.69 2.57 2.75
N GLU A 95 21.20 1.58 3.51
CA GLU A 95 19.77 1.35 3.79
C GLU A 95 19.19 2.50 4.65
N HIS A 96 18.91 3.64 4.03
CA HIS A 96 18.43 4.84 4.73
C HIS A 96 16.92 4.83 4.97
N GLY A 97 16.23 3.82 4.45
CA GLY A 97 14.78 3.78 4.43
C GLY A 97 14.19 4.92 3.59
N ARG A 98 12.92 4.78 3.24
CA ARG A 98 12.16 5.84 2.57
C ARG A 98 10.70 5.76 2.97
N VAL A 99 10.05 6.91 3.07
CA VAL A 99 8.58 7.01 3.07
C VAL A 99 8.14 7.75 1.82
N ARG A 100 7.12 7.23 1.13
CA ARG A 100 6.40 7.93 0.07
C ARG A 100 5.00 8.24 0.56
N ILE A 101 4.53 9.44 0.28
CA ILE A 101 3.17 9.89 0.60
C ILE A 101 2.44 10.10 -0.73
N PHE A 102 1.22 9.58 -0.80
CA PHE A 102 0.33 9.69 -1.95
C PHE A 102 -0.92 10.44 -1.52
N ASP A 103 -1.33 11.39 -2.35
CA ASP A 103 -2.69 11.92 -2.26
C ASP A 103 -3.63 10.95 -2.95
N ILE A 104 -4.78 10.72 -2.34
CA ILE A 104 -5.83 9.85 -2.87
C ILE A 104 -6.94 10.76 -3.38
N GLU A 105 -7.18 10.72 -4.70
CA GLU A 105 -8.23 11.51 -5.34
C GLU A 105 -9.58 10.79 -5.29
N ASP A 106 -10.67 11.54 -5.19
CA ASP A 106 -12.02 11.00 -5.32
C ASP A 106 -12.32 10.73 -6.80
N VAL A 107 -12.58 9.46 -7.14
CA VAL A 107 -12.95 9.00 -8.48
C VAL A 107 -14.45 8.76 -8.58
#